data_AF-A0A4Q3H1R1-F1
#
_entry.id   AF-A0A4Q3H1R1-F1
#
_cell.length_a   1.000
_cell.length_b   1.000
_cell.length_c   1.000
_cell.angle_alpha   90.00
_cell.angle_beta   90.00
_cell.angle_gamma   90.00
#
_symmetry.space_group_name_H-M   'P 1'
#
loop_
_entity.id
_entity.type
_entity.pdbx_description
1 polymer ?
#
loop_
_entity_poly.entity_id
_entity_poly.type
_entity_poly.pdbx_seq_one_letter_code
_entity_poly.pdbx_strand_id
1 'polypeptide(L)'
;MAGAGAFDEIRGKPKDPAGRPEFARLSEWIESTPSAELDRRQKAAEAAFRQLGITFAVYGEEESAERIIPFDIVPRVFTAREWSNLSEGLVQRVEAINAFLADIYGARRILADKVIPEELILANPQFRPMLAGAKPPHGVFAHICGIDLVRTGPDEFWVLEDNARTPSGVSYMLENREAMLRLCPELFEQFNVRPIDSYPDALLETLQSVSPR
;
A
#
# COMPACT_ATOMS: atom_id res chain seq x y z
N MET A 1 29.50 -13.61 9.94
CA MET A 1 29.34 -12.14 9.98
C MET A 1 28.02 -11.85 10.66
N ALA A 2 28.03 -11.32 11.90
CA ALA A 2 26.80 -10.84 12.52
C ALA A 2 26.37 -9.59 11.73
N GLY A 3 25.32 -9.74 10.91
CA GLY A 3 24.89 -8.72 9.96
C GLY A 3 24.58 -7.40 10.68
N ALA A 4 24.93 -6.28 10.05
CA ALA A 4 24.37 -4.99 10.44
C ALA A 4 22.84 -5.16 10.47
N GLY A 5 22.21 -4.87 11.61
CA GLY A 5 20.76 -5.06 11.77
C GLY A 5 19.95 -4.27 10.73
N ALA A 6 18.72 -4.72 10.50
CA ALA A 6 17.79 -4.02 9.60
C ALA A 6 17.43 -2.62 10.15
N PHE A 7 17.00 -1.75 9.24
CA PHE A 7 16.42 -0.45 9.61
C PHE A 7 15.12 -0.67 10.41
N ASP A 8 15.03 -0.03 11.57
CA ASP A 8 13.83 0.00 12.42
C ASP A 8 13.09 1.33 12.21
N GLU A 9 11.77 1.27 12.09
CA GLU A 9 10.95 2.45 11.77
C GLU A 9 10.96 3.49 12.88
N ILE A 10 11.09 3.10 14.15
CA ILE A 10 11.07 3.98 15.33
C ILE A 10 12.50 4.27 15.79
N ARG A 11 13.37 3.26 15.78
CA ARG A 11 14.74 3.34 16.32
C ARG A 11 15.80 3.68 15.26
N GLY A 12 15.45 3.65 13.97
CA GLY A 12 16.37 3.97 12.89
C GLY A 12 17.38 2.86 12.60
N LYS A 13 18.58 3.23 12.12
CA LYS A 13 19.64 2.26 11.83
C LYS A 13 20.25 1.74 13.15
N PRO A 14 20.61 0.44 13.24
CA PRO A 14 21.26 -0.08 14.43
C PRO A 14 22.53 0.72 14.76
N LYS A 15 22.72 1.06 16.03
CA LYS A 15 23.82 1.89 16.56
C LYS A 15 23.73 3.38 16.26
N ASP A 16 22.61 3.88 15.74
CA ASP A 16 22.33 5.32 15.75
C ASP A 16 21.82 5.75 17.14
N PRO A 17 22.62 6.46 17.95
CA PRO A 17 22.21 6.85 19.29
C PRO A 17 21.12 7.93 19.31
N ALA A 18 20.88 8.61 18.19
CA ALA A 18 19.84 9.62 18.09
C ALA A 18 18.45 9.01 17.82
N GLY A 19 18.39 7.76 17.37
CA GLY A 19 17.15 7.13 16.94
C GLY A 19 16.42 7.97 15.88
N ARG A 20 15.09 8.00 15.94
CA ARG A 20 14.27 8.88 15.09
C ARG A 20 13.44 9.84 15.94
N PRO A 21 13.88 11.10 16.14
CA PRO A 21 13.23 12.03 17.06
C PRO A 21 11.78 12.35 16.68
N GLU A 22 11.43 12.30 15.39
CA GLU A 22 10.06 12.43 14.90
C GLU A 22 9.09 11.37 15.47
N PHE A 23 9.62 10.25 15.98
CA PHE A 23 8.85 9.16 16.59
C PHE A 23 9.05 9.03 18.09
N ALA A 24 9.69 10.01 18.74
CA ALA A 24 9.90 9.99 20.19
C ALA A 24 8.58 9.82 20.96
N ARG A 25 7.51 10.52 20.56
CA ARG A 25 6.17 10.40 21.18
C ARG A 25 5.57 9.00 21.03
N LEU A 26 5.79 8.35 19.88
CA LEU A 26 5.30 7.00 19.66
C LEU A 26 6.10 6.01 20.52
N SER A 27 7.43 6.17 20.60
CA SER A 27 8.28 5.37 21.49
C SER A 27 7.84 5.53 22.95
N GLU A 28 7.60 6.77 23.39
CA GLU A 28 7.13 7.08 24.74
C GLU A 28 5.75 6.46 25.03
N TRP A 29 4.81 6.52 24.09
CA TRP A 29 3.51 5.86 24.24
C TRP A 29 3.66 4.34 24.38
N ILE A 30 4.52 3.70 23.57
CA ILE A 30 4.77 2.25 23.66
C ILE A 30 5.39 1.90 25.03
N GLU A 31 6.37 2.68 25.49
CA GLU A 31 7.11 2.41 26.73
C GLU A 31 6.30 2.72 27.98
N SER A 32 5.42 3.74 27.94
CA SER A 32 4.61 4.15 29.09
C SER A 32 3.29 3.39 29.20
N THR A 33 2.81 2.78 28.12
CA THR A 33 1.56 2.00 28.15
C THR A 33 1.81 0.63 28.80
N PRO A 34 1.07 0.26 29.87
CA PRO A 34 1.22 -1.05 30.49
C PRO A 34 1.01 -2.20 29.50
N SER A 35 1.84 -3.24 29.56
CA SER A 35 1.73 -4.40 28.65
C SER A 35 0.35 -5.05 28.66
N ALA A 36 -0.28 -5.15 29.84
CA ALA A 36 -1.64 -5.67 29.98
C ALA A 36 -2.69 -4.82 29.24
N GLU A 37 -2.46 -3.51 29.11
CA GLU A 37 -3.33 -2.60 28.37
C GLU A 37 -3.12 -2.75 26.85
N LEU A 38 -1.87 -2.88 26.40
CA LEU A 38 -1.55 -3.20 25.00
C LEU A 38 -2.20 -4.53 24.58
N ASP A 39 -2.05 -5.58 25.40
CA ASP A 39 -2.67 -6.89 25.16
C ASP A 39 -4.21 -6.81 25.12
N ARG A 40 -4.80 -5.98 25.99
CA ARG A 40 -6.26 -5.77 26.02
C ARG A 40 -6.74 -5.12 24.73
N ARG A 41 -6.03 -4.10 24.23
CA ARG A 41 -6.37 -3.39 22.98
C ARG A 41 -6.18 -4.30 21.76
N GLN A 42 -5.08 -5.05 21.72
CA GLN A 42 -4.81 -6.04 20.67
C GLN A 42 -5.94 -7.08 20.57
N LYS A 43 -6.33 -7.70 21.69
CA LYS A 43 -7.44 -8.67 21.73
C LYS A 43 -8.78 -8.04 21.35
N ALA A 44 -9.02 -6.79 21.73
CA ALA A 44 -10.23 -6.07 21.35
C ALA A 44 -10.29 -5.81 19.83
N ALA A 45 -9.15 -5.47 19.20
CA ALA A 45 -9.06 -5.31 17.74
C ALA A 45 -9.37 -6.62 17.02
N GLU A 46 -8.73 -7.72 17.43
CA GLU A 46 -8.94 -9.04 16.84
C GLU A 46 -10.40 -9.50 16.96
N ALA A 47 -11.04 -9.25 18.11
CA ALA A 47 -12.45 -9.55 18.32
C ALA A 47 -13.36 -8.70 17.42
N ALA A 48 -13.05 -7.41 17.25
CA ALA A 48 -13.79 -6.52 16.37
C ALA A 48 -13.67 -6.95 14.90
N PHE A 49 -12.48 -7.30 14.44
CA PHE A 49 -12.26 -7.79 13.07
C PHE A 49 -12.98 -9.10 12.80
N ARG A 50 -13.03 -10.00 13.78
CA ARG A 50 -13.85 -11.22 13.69
C ARG A 50 -15.33 -10.90 13.51
N GLN A 51 -15.85 -9.93 14.27
CA GLN A 51 -17.27 -9.58 14.24
C GLN A 51 -17.67 -8.85 12.95
N LEU A 52 -16.79 -8.02 12.40
CA LEU A 52 -17.01 -7.27 11.16
C LEU A 52 -16.77 -8.12 9.90
N GLY A 53 -16.31 -9.38 10.03
CA GLY A 53 -16.02 -10.24 8.89
C GLY A 53 -14.82 -9.75 8.08
N ILE A 54 -13.88 -9.06 8.72
CA ILE A 54 -12.62 -8.61 8.10
C ILE A 54 -11.68 -9.81 8.08
N THR A 55 -11.96 -10.74 7.16
CA THR A 55 -11.27 -12.01 7.01
C THR A 55 -10.66 -12.13 5.61
N PHE A 56 -9.63 -12.95 5.48
CA PHE A 56 -9.05 -13.31 4.20
C PHE A 56 -9.23 -14.80 3.94
N ALA A 57 -9.42 -15.13 2.66
CA ALA A 57 -9.46 -16.51 2.20
C ALA A 57 -8.03 -17.06 2.09
N VAL A 58 -7.73 -18.15 2.78
CA VAL A 58 -6.51 -18.92 2.55
C VAL A 58 -6.77 -19.89 1.39
N TYR A 59 -6.16 -19.63 0.24
CA TYR A 59 -6.20 -20.58 -0.88
C TYR A 59 -5.15 -21.68 -0.63
N GLY A 60 -5.59 -22.92 -0.37
CA GLY A 60 -4.65 -24.05 -0.29
C GLY A 60 -5.07 -25.28 0.53
N GLU A 61 -6.13 -25.20 1.35
CA GLU A 61 -6.63 -26.34 2.12
C GLU A 61 -8.11 -26.61 1.78
N GLU A 62 -8.55 -27.87 1.87
CA GLU A 62 -9.90 -28.35 1.54
C GLU A 62 -11.03 -27.71 2.38
N GLU A 63 -10.66 -26.90 3.38
CA GLU A 63 -11.57 -26.00 4.09
C GLU A 63 -11.23 -24.55 3.73
N SER A 64 -12.21 -23.85 3.13
CA SER A 64 -12.23 -22.39 3.06
C SER A 64 -12.39 -21.79 4.46
N ALA A 65 -11.39 -21.98 5.31
CA ALA A 65 -11.32 -21.38 6.63
C ALA A 65 -10.95 -19.90 6.45
N GLU A 66 -11.94 -19.04 6.58
CA GLU A 66 -11.73 -17.60 6.74
C GLU A 66 -10.82 -17.36 7.96
N ARG A 67 -9.67 -16.72 7.73
CA ARG A 67 -8.76 -16.31 8.81
C ARG A 67 -8.81 -14.81 8.97
N ILE A 68 -8.67 -14.34 10.21
CA ILE A 68 -8.51 -12.91 10.49
C ILE A 68 -7.09 -12.54 10.11
N ILE A 69 -6.91 -11.42 9.40
CA ILE A 69 -5.57 -10.84 9.23
C ILE A 69 -5.10 -10.38 10.60
N PRO A 70 -3.93 -10.85 11.09
CA PRO A 70 -3.36 -10.35 12.33
C PRO A 70 -3.24 -8.83 12.28
N PHE A 71 -3.82 -8.17 13.28
CA PHE A 71 -3.70 -6.73 13.45
C PHE A 71 -2.53 -6.43 14.39
N ASP A 72 -1.90 -5.27 14.26
CA ASP A 72 -0.94 -4.77 15.23
C ASP A 72 -1.34 -3.33 15.57
N ILE A 73 -1.47 -3.04 16.87
CA ILE A 73 -1.86 -1.72 17.36
C ILE A 73 -0.73 -0.68 17.26
N VAL A 74 0.51 -1.09 17.01
CA VAL A 74 1.63 -0.17 16.79
C VAL A 74 1.59 0.33 15.35
N PRO A 75 1.25 1.62 15.11
CA PRO A 75 1.07 2.11 13.76
C PRO A 75 2.40 2.23 13.01
N ARG A 76 2.37 1.93 11.70
CA ARG A 76 3.43 2.33 10.77
C ARG A 76 3.24 3.80 10.38
N VAL A 77 4.10 4.68 10.89
CA VAL A 77 3.99 6.13 10.66
C VAL A 77 4.94 6.57 9.55
N PHE A 78 4.44 7.41 8.66
CA PHE A 78 5.23 8.16 7.69
C PHE A 78 5.17 9.65 8.02
N THR A 79 6.32 10.32 8.01
CA THR A 79 6.35 11.79 8.10
C THR A 79 5.79 12.41 6.82
N ALA A 80 5.35 13.66 6.90
CA ALA A 80 4.83 14.37 5.74
C ALA A 80 5.86 14.46 4.59
N ARG A 81 7.16 14.59 4.91
CA ARG A 81 8.25 14.63 3.93
C ARG A 81 8.44 13.29 3.24
N GLU A 82 8.49 12.21 4.00
CA GLU A 82 8.62 10.85 3.45
C GLU A 82 7.45 10.52 2.53
N TRP A 83 6.23 10.82 2.98
CA TRP A 83 5.04 10.59 2.17
C TRP A 83 5.01 11.43 0.90
N SER A 84 5.43 12.70 0.96
CA SER A 84 5.49 13.57 -0.24
C SER A 84 6.40 12.96 -1.30
N ASN A 85 7.63 12.61 -0.92
CA ASN A 85 8.61 12.02 -1.84
C ASN A 85 8.11 10.67 -2.38
N LEU A 86 7.55 9.83 -1.51
CA LEU A 86 7.03 8.53 -1.90
C LEU A 86 5.84 8.65 -2.86
N SER A 87 4.89 9.54 -2.55
CA SER A 87 3.71 9.80 -3.37
C SER A 87 4.07 10.31 -4.76
N GLU A 88 5.05 11.22 -4.87
CA GLU A 88 5.53 11.71 -6.18
C GLU A 88 6.11 10.56 -7.03
N GLY A 89 6.92 9.69 -6.43
CA GLY A 89 7.46 8.51 -7.11
C GLY A 89 6.37 7.49 -7.52
N LEU A 90 5.36 7.30 -6.68
CA LEU A 90 4.23 6.42 -6.98
C LEU A 90 3.38 6.95 -8.14
N VAL A 91 3.09 8.26 -8.16
CA VAL A 91 2.36 8.91 -9.27
C VAL A 91 3.15 8.76 -10.57
N GLN A 92 4.44 9.10 -10.56
CA GLN A 92 5.31 8.93 -11.73
C GLN A 92 5.28 7.48 -12.26
N ARG A 93 5.35 6.49 -11.37
CA ARG A 93 5.36 5.09 -11.75
C ARG A 93 4.03 4.65 -12.40
N VAL A 94 2.90 5.06 -11.83
CA VAL A 94 1.57 4.73 -12.36
C VAL A 94 1.31 5.41 -13.71
N GLU A 95 1.80 6.65 -13.89
CA GLU A 95 1.79 7.33 -15.20
C GLU A 95 2.62 6.56 -16.23
N ALA A 96 3.82 6.09 -15.86
CA ALA A 96 4.67 5.29 -16.73
C ALA A 96 4.01 3.94 -17.11
N ILE A 97 3.33 3.27 -16.17
CA ILE A 97 2.58 2.03 -16.44
C ILE A 97 1.47 2.29 -17.46
N ASN A 98 0.69 3.36 -17.28
CA ASN A 98 -0.38 3.70 -18.22
C ASN A 98 0.15 4.10 -19.60
N ALA A 99 1.24 4.88 -19.64
CA ALA A 99 1.91 5.23 -20.90
C ALA A 99 2.46 3.99 -21.62
N PHE A 100 3.04 3.04 -20.88
CA PHE A 100 3.50 1.76 -21.41
C PHE A 100 2.35 0.96 -22.01
N LEU A 101 1.25 0.79 -21.28
CA LEU A 101 0.06 0.07 -21.79
C LEU A 101 -0.50 0.74 -23.05
N ALA A 102 -0.58 2.06 -23.08
CA ALA A 102 -1.03 2.83 -24.24
C ALA A 102 -0.09 2.65 -25.45
N ASP A 103 1.22 2.58 -25.24
CA ASP A 103 2.19 2.35 -26.31
C ASP A 103 2.12 0.90 -26.83
N ILE A 104 2.11 -0.10 -25.95
CA ILE A 104 2.08 -1.52 -26.32
C ILE A 104 0.83 -1.88 -27.13
N TYR A 105 -0.34 -1.35 -26.74
CA TYR A 105 -1.58 -1.53 -27.48
C TYR A 105 -1.75 -0.54 -28.64
N GLY A 106 -0.88 0.47 -28.74
CA GLY A 106 -0.85 1.48 -29.80
C GLY A 106 0.32 1.30 -30.76
N ALA A 107 1.24 2.27 -30.74
CA ALA A 107 2.32 2.40 -31.73
C ALA A 107 3.54 1.50 -31.48
N ARG A 108 3.66 0.90 -30.28
CA ARG A 108 4.76 0.02 -29.85
C ARG A 108 6.13 0.64 -30.05
N ARG A 109 6.27 1.95 -29.80
CA ARG A 109 7.54 2.67 -29.96
C ARG A 109 8.63 2.08 -29.08
N ILE A 110 8.32 1.70 -27.84
CA ILE A 110 9.30 1.12 -26.90
C ILE A 110 9.92 -0.19 -27.42
N LEU A 111 9.19 -0.93 -28.27
CA LEU A 111 9.68 -2.14 -28.93
C LEU A 111 10.48 -1.81 -30.19
N ALA A 112 9.99 -0.87 -31.01
CA ALA A 112 10.70 -0.40 -32.20
C ALA A 112 12.06 0.22 -31.86
N ASP A 113 12.12 0.95 -30.74
CA ASP A 113 13.34 1.56 -30.18
C ASP A 113 14.24 0.56 -29.44
N LYS A 114 13.81 -0.72 -29.32
CA LYS A 114 14.55 -1.82 -28.68
C LYS A 114 14.90 -1.59 -27.20
N VAL A 115 14.14 -0.75 -26.51
CA VAL A 115 14.27 -0.56 -25.05
C VAL A 115 13.81 -1.81 -24.31
N ILE A 116 12.76 -2.47 -24.81
CA ILE A 116 12.27 -3.75 -24.31
C ILE A 116 12.23 -4.75 -25.46
N PRO A 117 12.75 -5.98 -25.28
CA PRO A 117 12.62 -7.04 -26.29
C PRO A 117 11.16 -7.38 -26.58
N GLU A 118 10.82 -7.46 -27.86
CA GLU A 118 9.44 -7.68 -28.33
C GLU A 118 8.87 -9.01 -27.85
N GLU A 119 9.69 -10.05 -27.79
CA GLU A 119 9.31 -11.39 -27.34
C GLU A 119 8.84 -11.43 -25.88
N LEU A 120 9.38 -10.56 -25.01
CA LEU A 120 8.95 -10.49 -23.61
C LEU A 120 7.51 -9.96 -23.46
N ILE A 121 7.04 -9.22 -24.46
CA ILE A 121 5.69 -8.65 -24.47
C ILE A 121 4.74 -9.48 -25.31
N LEU A 122 5.05 -9.70 -26.60
CA LEU A 122 4.10 -10.30 -27.53
C LEU A 122 3.90 -11.80 -27.34
N ALA A 123 4.88 -12.51 -26.79
CA ALA A 123 4.73 -13.91 -26.41
C ALA A 123 4.18 -14.09 -24.99
N ASN A 124 3.98 -13.01 -24.25
CA ASN A 124 3.45 -13.08 -22.89
C ASN A 124 1.98 -13.51 -22.91
N PRO A 125 1.58 -14.55 -22.16
CA PRO A 125 0.19 -15.02 -22.13
C PRO A 125 -0.81 -13.99 -21.59
N GLN A 126 -0.34 -12.94 -20.91
CA GLN A 126 -1.16 -11.83 -20.44
C GLN A 126 -1.37 -10.73 -21.49
N PHE A 127 -0.56 -10.70 -22.55
CA PHE A 127 -0.77 -9.77 -23.66
C PHE A 127 -2.06 -10.13 -24.40
N ARG A 128 -2.91 -9.12 -24.66
CA ARG A 128 -4.21 -9.30 -25.31
C ARG A 128 -4.21 -8.64 -26.68
N PRO A 129 -3.94 -9.37 -27.78
CA PRO A 129 -3.88 -8.78 -29.11
C PRO A 129 -5.21 -8.12 -29.53
N MET A 130 -6.34 -8.57 -28.97
CA MET A 130 -7.67 -7.99 -29.19
C MET A 130 -7.78 -6.52 -28.73
N LEU A 131 -6.89 -6.05 -27.86
CA LEU A 131 -6.85 -4.66 -27.40
C LEU A 131 -6.00 -3.76 -28.32
N ALA A 132 -5.44 -4.28 -29.41
CA ALA A 132 -4.66 -3.47 -30.35
C ALA A 132 -5.53 -2.33 -30.93
N GLY A 133 -5.05 -1.10 -30.81
CA GLY A 133 -5.77 0.12 -31.21
C GLY A 133 -6.82 0.60 -30.20
N ALA A 134 -7.00 -0.07 -29.06
CA ALA A 134 -7.92 0.37 -28.02
C ALA A 134 -7.53 1.75 -27.47
N LYS A 135 -8.53 2.60 -27.28
CA LYS A 135 -8.40 3.95 -26.71
C LYS A 135 -9.41 4.09 -25.58
N PRO A 136 -9.05 3.71 -24.34
CA PRO A 136 -9.94 3.91 -23.21
C PRO A 136 -10.17 5.42 -22.96
N PRO A 137 -11.27 5.80 -22.27
CA PRO A 137 -11.49 7.18 -21.84
C PRO A 137 -10.26 7.75 -21.13
N HIS A 138 -9.91 8.99 -21.49
CA HIS A 138 -8.70 9.69 -21.00
C HIS A 138 -7.36 8.96 -21.23
N GLY A 139 -7.34 7.87 -22.01
CA GLY A 139 -6.15 7.05 -22.22
C GLY A 139 -5.71 6.24 -21.01
N VAL A 140 -6.57 6.05 -20.01
CA VAL A 140 -6.26 5.33 -18.76
C VAL A 140 -6.59 3.85 -18.91
N PHE A 141 -5.58 2.99 -18.76
CA PHE A 141 -5.73 1.54 -18.81
C PHE A 141 -5.85 0.94 -17.40
N ALA A 142 -5.04 1.42 -16.46
CA ALA A 142 -5.01 0.97 -15.07
C ALA A 142 -5.45 2.12 -14.16
N HIS A 143 -6.76 2.16 -13.87
CA HIS A 143 -7.41 3.19 -13.04
C HIS A 143 -6.93 3.15 -11.58
N ILE A 144 -6.62 1.95 -11.10
CA ILE A 144 -6.10 1.71 -9.74
C ILE A 144 -4.89 0.80 -9.89
N CYS A 145 -3.80 1.17 -9.23
CA CYS A 145 -2.60 0.35 -9.13
C CYS A 145 -2.23 0.18 -7.65
N GLY A 146 -2.04 -1.06 -7.22
CA GLY A 146 -1.38 -1.36 -5.94
C GLY A 146 0.13 -1.47 -6.16
N ILE A 147 0.94 -0.76 -5.40
CA ILE A 147 2.40 -0.78 -5.56
C ILE A 147 3.00 -1.29 -4.26
N ASP A 148 3.60 -2.49 -4.33
CA ASP A 148 4.15 -3.14 -3.16
C ASP A 148 5.56 -2.62 -2.89
N LEU A 149 5.77 -2.10 -1.68
CA LEU A 149 6.98 -1.37 -1.31
C LEU A 149 7.68 -2.02 -0.12
N VAL A 150 9.01 -2.01 -0.15
CA VAL A 150 9.85 -2.26 1.02
C VAL A 150 10.73 -1.06 1.31
N ARG A 151 11.04 -0.88 2.59
CA ARG A 151 11.90 0.20 3.07
C ARG A 151 13.19 -0.40 3.64
N THR A 152 14.32 0.18 3.25
CA THR A 152 15.67 -0.27 3.65
C THR A 152 16.45 0.77 4.44
N GLY A 153 15.93 2.00 4.52
CA GLY A 153 16.51 3.12 5.25
C GLY A 153 15.54 4.30 5.38
N PRO A 154 15.97 5.41 6.03
CA PRO A 154 15.14 6.59 6.26
C PRO A 154 14.50 7.19 5.01
N ASP A 155 15.15 7.12 3.85
CA ASP A 155 14.58 7.65 2.61
C ASP A 155 14.74 6.63 1.44
N GLU A 156 14.93 5.35 1.78
CA GLU A 156 15.25 4.29 0.82
C GLU A 156 14.08 3.31 0.67
N PHE A 157 13.28 3.52 -0.39
CA PHE A 157 12.12 2.70 -0.75
C PHE A 157 12.37 1.96 -2.07
N TRP A 158 11.91 0.71 -2.13
CA TRP A 158 12.02 -0.13 -3.32
C TRP A 158 10.67 -0.74 -3.66
N VAL A 159 10.32 -0.72 -4.94
CA VAL A 159 9.13 -1.43 -5.46
C VAL A 159 9.49 -2.90 -5.64
N LEU A 160 8.67 -3.78 -5.06
CA LEU A 160 8.76 -5.23 -5.28
C LEU A 160 7.84 -5.67 -6.42
N GLU A 161 6.62 -5.16 -6.46
CA GLU A 161 5.58 -5.60 -7.39
C GLU A 161 4.59 -4.49 -7.74
N ASP A 162 4.05 -4.55 -8.96
CA ASP A 162 3.00 -3.67 -9.47
C ASP A 162 1.70 -4.46 -9.73
N ASN A 163 0.64 -4.11 -9.02
CA ASN A 163 -0.68 -4.70 -9.13
C ASN A 163 -1.61 -3.82 -9.97
N ALA A 164 -1.52 -3.94 -11.29
CA ALA A 164 -2.29 -3.14 -12.26
C ALA A 164 -3.49 -3.89 -12.88
N ARG A 165 -3.94 -4.98 -12.26
CA ARG A 165 -5.11 -5.78 -12.71
C ARG A 165 -6.34 -5.45 -11.87
N THR A 166 -6.47 -6.14 -10.74
CA THR A 166 -7.57 -5.99 -9.78
C THR A 166 -6.97 -5.87 -8.38
N PRO A 167 -6.27 -4.75 -8.09
CA PRO A 167 -5.65 -4.56 -6.77
C PRO A 167 -6.73 -4.56 -5.67
N SER A 168 -6.41 -5.16 -4.53
CA SER A 168 -7.30 -5.29 -3.38
C SER A 168 -6.63 -4.75 -2.11
N GLY A 169 -7.33 -4.82 -0.98
CA GLY A 169 -6.77 -4.50 0.34
C GLY A 169 -7.15 -3.14 0.93
N VAL A 170 -7.84 -2.30 0.16
CA VAL A 170 -8.33 -0.98 0.62
C VAL A 170 -9.32 -1.08 1.78
N SER A 171 -10.08 -2.18 1.88
CA SER A 171 -10.95 -2.44 3.03
C SER A 171 -10.13 -2.56 4.31
N TYR A 172 -9.05 -3.33 4.31
CA TYR A 172 -8.16 -3.44 5.48
C TYR A 172 -7.57 -2.08 5.86
N MET A 173 -7.17 -1.27 4.88
CA MET A 173 -6.65 0.08 5.13
C MET A 173 -7.66 0.95 5.89
N LEU A 174 -8.93 0.96 5.46
CA LEU A 174 -10.00 1.74 6.09
C LEU A 174 -10.35 1.19 7.48
N GLU A 175 -10.53 -0.12 7.60
CA GLU A 175 -10.91 -0.76 8.88
C GLU A 175 -9.80 -0.69 9.92
N ASN A 176 -8.53 -0.79 9.51
CA ASN A 176 -7.38 -0.57 10.40
C ASN A 176 -7.38 0.84 10.98
N ARG A 177 -7.74 1.85 10.18
CA ARG A 177 -7.84 3.24 10.67
C ARG A 177 -8.95 3.39 11.69
N GLU A 178 -10.13 2.85 11.40
CA GLU A 178 -11.28 2.91 12.31
C GLU A 178 -10.99 2.19 13.64
N ALA A 179 -10.37 1.01 13.57
CA ALA A 179 -9.94 0.28 14.76
C ALA A 179 -8.95 1.11 15.61
N MET A 180 -7.96 1.75 14.97
CA MET A 180 -7.00 2.60 15.68
C MET A 180 -7.65 3.83 16.33
N LEU A 181 -8.57 4.50 15.63
CA LEU A 181 -9.32 5.65 16.18
C LEU A 181 -10.10 5.26 17.45
N ARG A 182 -10.67 4.05 17.47
CA ARG A 182 -11.42 3.53 18.61
C ARG A 182 -10.54 3.04 19.76
N LEU A 183 -9.42 2.38 19.46
CA LEU A 183 -8.61 1.66 20.44
C LEU A 183 -7.45 2.50 21.00
N CYS A 184 -6.92 3.43 20.21
CA CYS A 184 -5.82 4.30 20.59
C CYS A 184 -6.11 5.77 20.20
N PRO A 185 -7.26 6.36 20.62
CA PRO A 185 -7.64 7.72 20.26
C PRO A 185 -6.58 8.76 20.66
N GLU A 186 -5.85 8.53 21.76
CA GLU A 186 -4.80 9.42 22.23
C GLU A 186 -3.65 9.59 21.23
N LEU A 187 -3.39 8.60 20.38
CA LEU A 187 -2.40 8.72 19.32
C LEU A 187 -2.86 9.74 18.26
N PHE A 188 -4.15 9.82 17.96
CA PHE A 188 -4.68 10.79 17.00
C PHE A 188 -4.78 12.21 17.58
N GLU A 189 -4.80 12.35 18.91
CA GLU A 189 -4.64 13.65 19.57
C GLU A 189 -3.17 14.12 19.54
N GLN A 190 -2.22 13.19 19.63
CA GLN A 190 -0.78 13.50 19.63
C GLN A 190 -0.20 13.71 18.24
N PHE A 191 -0.76 13.04 17.22
CA PHE A 191 -0.31 13.06 15.84
C PHE A 191 -1.39 13.62 14.92
N ASN A 192 -1.03 14.58 14.06
CA ASN A 192 -1.92 15.11 13.04
C ASN A 192 -2.01 14.15 11.84
N VAL A 193 -2.66 13.00 12.04
CA VAL A 193 -2.82 11.94 11.03
C VAL A 193 -3.82 12.38 9.96
N ARG A 194 -3.45 12.29 8.69
CA ARG A 194 -4.36 12.63 7.58
C ARG A 194 -5.50 11.59 7.47
N PRO A 195 -6.75 12.03 7.21
CA PRO A 195 -7.87 11.13 7.00
C PRO A 195 -7.71 10.34 5.69
N ILE A 196 -8.39 9.19 5.62
CA ILE A 196 -8.37 8.27 4.45
C ILE A 196 -9.77 7.77 4.06
N ASP A 197 -10.78 8.19 4.81
CA ASP A 197 -12.19 7.80 4.68
C ASP A 197 -12.84 8.29 3.39
N SER A 198 -12.28 9.32 2.74
CA SER A 198 -12.73 9.81 1.44
C SER A 198 -12.33 8.91 0.25
N TYR A 199 -11.60 7.81 0.48
CA TYR A 199 -11.15 6.91 -0.60
C TYR A 199 -12.31 6.36 -1.46
N PRO A 200 -13.42 5.82 -0.90
CA PRO A 200 -14.51 5.29 -1.70
C PRO A 200 -15.19 6.35 -2.58
N ASP A 201 -15.32 7.59 -2.07
CA ASP A 201 -15.90 8.70 -2.83
C ASP A 201 -14.99 9.13 -3.99
N ALA A 202 -13.68 9.25 -3.75
CA ALA A 202 -12.70 9.54 -4.79
C ALA A 202 -12.63 8.45 -5.85
N LEU A 203 -12.77 7.17 -5.44
CA LEU A 203 -12.87 6.05 -6.36
C LEU A 203 -14.15 6.13 -7.21
N LEU A 204 -15.29 6.44 -6.59
CA LEU A 204 -16.55 6.62 -7.31
C LEU A 204 -16.43 7.74 -8.34
N GLU A 205 -15.90 8.89 -7.96
CA GLU A 205 -15.66 10.02 -8.86
C GLU A 205 -14.74 9.63 -10.03
N THR A 206 -13.65 8.91 -9.73
CA THR A 206 -12.72 8.41 -10.75
C THR A 206 -13.44 7.51 -11.76
N LEU A 207 -14.25 6.56 -11.30
CA LEU A 207 -14.99 5.64 -12.18
C LEU A 207 -16.10 6.35 -12.97
N GLN A 208 -16.75 7.35 -12.38
CA GLN A 208 -17.72 8.19 -13.08
C GLN A 208 -17.06 9.03 -14.18
N SER A 209 -15.85 9.53 -13.94
CA SER A 209 -15.12 10.37 -14.91
C SER A 209 -14.76 9.66 -16.23
N VAL A 210 -14.71 8.32 -16.21
CA VAL A 210 -14.46 7.45 -17.36
C VAL A 210 -15.73 6.76 -17.88
N SER A 211 -16.90 7.16 -17.39
CA SER A 211 -18.19 6.70 -17.91
C SER A 211 -18.35 7.08 -19.40
N PRO A 212 -18.84 6.17 -20.26
CA PRO A 212 -19.22 6.52 -21.63
C PRO A 212 -20.53 7.31 -21.71
N ARG A 213 -21.22 7.51 -20.58
CA ARG A 213 -22.50 8.24 -20.43
C ARG A 213 -22.31 9.50 -19.63
#